data_AF-A0A2T7U0B8-F1
#
_entry.id   AF-A0A2T7U0B8-F1
#
_cell.length_a   1.000
_cell.length_b   1.000
_cell.length_c   1.000
_cell.angle_alpha   90.00
_cell.angle_beta   90.00
_cell.angle_gamma   90.00
#
_symmetry.space_group_name_H-M   'P 1'
#
loop_
_entity.id
_entity.type
_entity.pdbx_description
1 polymer ?
#
loop_
_entity_poly.entity_id
_entity_poly.type
_entity_poly.pdbx_seq_one_letter_code
_entity_poly.pdbx_strand_id
1 'polypeptide(L)' 'MTSQTVQTSAIDPKAEAAVQMIDVHKWYGEFHVLRDINLSV' A
#
# COMPACT_ATOMS: atom_id res chain seq x y z
N MET A 1 16.10 -10.17 31.41
CA MET A 1 16.15 -9.56 30.07
C MET A 1 15.41 -10.48 29.12
N THR A 2 14.16 -10.17 28.80
CA THR A 2 13.34 -10.97 27.86
C THR A 2 13.52 -10.42 26.46
N SER A 3 14.32 -11.10 25.65
CA SER A 3 14.52 -10.76 24.23
C SER A 3 13.26 -11.14 23.46
N GLN A 4 12.49 -10.16 23.00
CA GLN A 4 11.42 -10.40 22.02
C GLN A 4 12.06 -10.66 20.66
N THR A 5 11.97 -11.91 20.21
CA THR A 5 12.18 -12.30 18.82
C THR A 5 11.06 -11.69 17.98
N VAL A 6 11.39 -10.67 17.18
CA VAL A 6 10.49 -10.11 16.17
C VAL A 6 10.25 -11.21 15.14
N GLN A 7 9.08 -11.83 15.16
CA GLN A 7 8.66 -12.75 14.13
C GLN A 7 8.41 -11.95 12.86
N THR A 8 9.29 -12.12 11.87
CA THR A 8 9.09 -11.57 10.53
C THR A 8 8.00 -12.41 9.87
N SER A 9 6.75 -11.96 9.96
CA SER A 9 5.64 -12.59 9.23
C SER A 9 5.98 -12.56 7.74
N ALA A 10 6.14 -13.74 7.14
CA ALA A 10 6.33 -13.87 5.71
C ALA A 10 5.07 -13.40 4.99
N ILE A 11 5.23 -12.65 3.89
CA ILE A 11 4.12 -12.26 3.01
C ILE A 11 3.45 -13.52 2.45
N ASP A 12 2.18 -13.74 2.76
CA ASP A 12 1.40 -14.85 2.19
C ASP A 12 1.01 -14.48 0.74
N PRO A 13 1.51 -15.20 -0.28
CA PRO A 13 1.20 -14.89 -1.68
C PRO A 13 -0.26 -15.15 -2.07
N LYS A 14 -1.05 -15.81 -1.20
CA LYS A 14 -2.49 -15.99 -1.39
C LYS A 14 -3.34 -14.98 -0.62
N ALA A 15 -2.73 -14.15 0.23
CA ALA A 15 -3.47 -13.10 0.90
C ALA A 15 -4.03 -12.10 -0.12
N GLU A 16 -5.25 -11.65 0.12
CA GLU A 16 -5.84 -10.55 -0.63
C GLU A 16 -5.04 -9.27 -0.37
N ALA A 17 -5.07 -8.36 -1.36
CA ALA A 17 -4.36 -7.09 -1.25
C ALA A 17 -4.80 -6.33 0.01
N ALA A 18 -3.81 -5.93 0.82
CA ALA A 18 -4.05 -5.20 2.04
C ALA A 18 -4.56 -3.78 1.76
N VAL A 19 -4.11 -3.16 0.65
CA VAL A 19 -4.56 -1.85 0.19
C VAL A 19 -4.79 -1.87 -1.31
N GLN A 20 -5.95 -1.36 -1.72
CA GLN A 20 -6.27 -1.08 -3.13
C GLN A 20 -6.50 0.41 -3.33
N MET A 21 -5.95 0.93 -4.42
CA MET A 21 -6.17 2.25 -4.96
C MET A 21 -6.73 2.08 -6.36
N ILE A 22 -7.93 2.61 -6.59
CA ILE A 22 -8.65 2.49 -7.87
C ILE A 22 -8.89 3.89 -8.40
N ASP A 23 -8.44 4.14 -9.63
CA ASP A 23 -8.57 5.40 -10.36
C ASP A 23 -8.31 6.64 -9.50
N VAL A 24 -7.17 6.64 -8.81
CA VAL A 24 -6.83 7.72 -7.89
C VAL A 24 -6.30 8.93 -8.64
N HIS A 25 -6.92 10.08 -8.33
CA HIS A 25 -6.47 11.40 -8.74
C HIS A 25 -6.10 12.23 -7.52
N LYS A 26 -4.97 12.92 -7.59
CA LYS A 26 -4.54 13.88 -6.58
C LYS A 26 -4.10 15.17 -7.25
N TRP A 27 -4.65 16.29 -6.80
CA TRP A 27 -4.34 17.61 -7.32
C TRP A 27 -3.57 18.46 -6.31
N TYR A 28 -2.80 19.42 -6.82
CA TYR A 28 -2.23 20.52 -6.05
C TYR A 28 -2.49 21.81 -6.83
N GLY A 29 -3.52 22.54 -6.42
CA GLY A 29 -4.12 23.59 -7.26
C GLY A 29 -4.60 22.99 -8.58
N GLU A 30 -4.19 23.60 -9.69
CA GLU A 30 -4.49 23.17 -11.06
C GLU A 30 -3.56 22.03 -11.54
N PHE A 31 -2.60 21.57 -10.73
CA PHE A 31 -1.65 20.54 -11.16
C PHE A 31 -2.07 19.14 -10.70
N HIS A 32 -2.09 18.18 -11.63
CA HIS A 32 -2.31 16.76 -11.35
C HIS A 32 -1.03 16.11 -10.80
N VAL A 33 -0.99 15.89 -9.48
CA VAL A 33 0.09 15.17 -8.80
C VAL A 33 0.01 13.67 -9.06
N LEU A 34 -1.18 13.09 -8.90
CA LEU A 34 -1.47 11.71 -9.28
C LEU A 34 -2.62 11.76 -10.29
N ARG A 35 -2.49 11.04 -11.39
CA ARG A 35 -3.49 10.99 -12.45
C ARG A 35 -3.71 9.53 -12.83
N ASP A 36 -4.96 9.07 -12.72
CA ASP A 36 -5.39 7.72 -13.13
C ASP A 36 -4.53 6.60 -12.51
N ILE A 37 -4.26 6.66 -11.21
CA ILE A 37 -3.39 5.69 -10.53
C ILE A 37 -4.20 4.52 -9.99
N ASN A 38 -3.78 3.31 -10.38
CA ASN A 38 -4.29 2.04 -9.87
C ASN A 38 -3.15 1.27 -9.19
N LEU A 39 -3.33 0.86 -7.92
CA LEU A 39 -2.31 0.14 -7.13
C LEU A 39 -2.94 -0.89 -6.20
N SER A 40 -2.24 -2.01 -5.99
CA SER A 40 -2.63 -3.10 -5.11
C SER A 40 -1.38 -3.59 -4.37
N VAL A 41 -1.38 -3.49 -3.03
CA VAL A 41 -0.28 -3.93 -2.15
C VAL A 41 -0.79 -4.78 -1.01
#